data_AF-A0A3D8I884-F1
#
_entry.id   AF-A0A3D8I884-F1
#
_cell.length_a   1.000
_cell.length_b   1.000
_cell.length_c   1.000
_cell.angle_alpha   90.00
_cell.angle_beta   90.00
_cell.angle_gamma   90.00
#
_symmetry.space_group_name_H-M   'P 1'
#
loop_
_entity.id
_entity.type
_entity.pdbx_description
1 polymer ?
#
loop_
_entity_poly.entity_id
_entity_poly.type
_entity_poly.pdbx_seq_one_letter_code
_entity_poly.pdbx_strand_id
1 'polypeptide(L)'
;MSGFIGLWEMFLKIELYFKLSLDTTQRGSITHALYPLSDKNRHNITKNEIKQCLQGVVILKDKALNEKLLIYIENYINENIKDML
;
A
#
# COMPACT_ATOMS: atom_id res chain seq x y z
N MET A 1 -16.53 -14.18 2.45
CA MET A 1 -15.56 -13.44 1.60
C MET A 1 -15.22 -12.16 2.34
N SER A 2 -14.25 -12.20 3.26
CA SER A 2 -13.91 -11.08 4.15
C SER A 2 -12.71 -10.29 3.62
N GLY A 3 -12.81 -8.95 3.65
CA GLY A 3 -11.71 -8.08 4.05
C GLY A 3 -10.71 -7.56 3.00
N PHE A 4 -11.12 -7.20 1.77
CA PHE A 4 -10.20 -6.57 0.80
C PHE A 4 -10.79 -5.37 0.03
N ILE A 5 -11.71 -4.62 0.65
CA ILE A 5 -12.34 -3.45 0.00
C ILE A 5 -11.37 -2.25 -0.09
N GLY A 6 -10.32 -2.18 0.74
CA GLY A 6 -9.41 -1.04 0.80
C GLY A 6 -8.32 -0.94 -0.29
N LEU A 7 -7.83 -2.05 -0.85
CA LEU A 7 -6.69 -2.03 -1.78
C LEU A 7 -7.06 -1.41 -3.14
N TRP A 8 -8.25 -1.70 -3.64
CA TRP A 8 -8.71 -1.12 -4.90
C TRP A 8 -8.89 0.39 -4.80
N GLU A 9 -9.45 0.88 -3.70
CA GLU A 9 -9.57 2.31 -3.43
C GLU A 9 -8.18 2.95 -3.28
N MET A 10 -7.24 2.28 -2.61
CA MET A 10 -5.86 2.73 -2.51
C MET A 10 -5.23 2.89 -3.89
N PHE A 11 -5.36 1.90 -4.78
CA PHE A 11 -4.79 1.98 -6.13
C PHE A 11 -5.40 3.14 -6.92
N LEU A 12 -6.72 3.31 -6.88
CA LEU A 12 -7.39 4.44 -7.53
C LEU A 12 -6.89 5.79 -7.01
N LYS A 13 -6.76 5.95 -5.69
CA LYS A 13 -6.25 7.18 -5.09
C LYS A 13 -4.80 7.46 -5.48
N ILE A 14 -3.95 6.44 -5.54
CA ILE A 14 -2.57 6.56 -6.02
C ILE A 14 -2.55 7.02 -7.48
N GLU A 15 -3.33 6.39 -8.35
CA GLU A 15 -3.38 6.73 -9.77
C GLU A 15 -3.86 8.17 -10.00
N LEU A 16 -4.87 8.61 -9.25
CA LEU A 16 -5.37 9.98 -9.29
C LEU A 16 -4.35 11.00 -8.75
N TYR A 17 -3.73 10.71 -7.60
CA TYR A 17 -2.82 11.64 -6.93
C TYR A 17 -1.52 11.83 -7.73
N PHE A 18 -0.95 10.74 -8.23
CA PHE A 18 0.31 10.75 -8.97
C PHE A 18 0.12 10.90 -10.49
N LYS A 19 -1.13 10.94 -10.97
CA LYS A 19 -1.49 11.00 -12.41
C LYS A 19 -0.78 9.92 -13.22
N LEU A 20 -0.75 8.70 -12.68
CA LEU A 20 -0.13 7.53 -13.30
C LEU A 20 -1.13 6.38 -13.35
N SER A 21 -0.86 5.38 -14.18
CA SER A 21 -1.58 4.12 -14.17
C SER A 21 -0.65 3.04 -13.63
N LEU A 22 -1.08 2.32 -12.60
CA LEU A 22 -0.36 1.16 -12.10
C LEU A 22 -0.73 -0.06 -12.94
N ASP A 23 0.27 -0.76 -13.45
CA ASP A 23 0.06 -2.03 -14.14
C ASP A 23 -0.29 -3.15 -13.14
N THR A 24 -0.69 -4.31 -13.67
CA THR A 24 -1.04 -5.48 -12.84
C THR A 24 0.15 -6.00 -12.03
N THR A 25 1.38 -5.87 -12.54
CA THR A 25 2.60 -6.29 -11.85
C THR A 25 2.88 -5.42 -10.63
N GLN A 26 2.79 -4.10 -10.80
CA GLN A 26 2.99 -3.07 -9.78
C GLN A 26 1.96 -3.20 -8.66
N ARG A 27 0.68 -3.34 -9.02
CA ARG A 27 -0.40 -3.60 -8.04
C ARG A 27 -0.16 -4.93 -7.31
N GLY A 28 0.31 -5.95 -8.03
CA GLY A 28 0.70 -7.24 -7.45
C GLY A 28 1.85 -7.11 -6.45
N SER A 29 2.89 -6.35 -6.77
CA SER A 29 4.02 -6.10 -5.87
C SER A 29 3.59 -5.40 -4.58
N ILE A 30 2.73 -4.39 -4.68
CA ILE A 30 2.18 -3.69 -3.51
C ILE A 30 1.33 -4.64 -2.67
N THR A 31 0.45 -5.41 -3.31
CA THR A 31 -0.43 -6.37 -2.62
C THR A 31 0.39 -7.43 -1.88
N HIS A 32 1.40 -7.99 -2.55
CA HIS A 32 2.29 -8.99 -1.96
C HIS A 32 3.12 -8.43 -0.81
N ALA A 33 3.61 -7.19 -0.93
CA ALA A 33 4.32 -6.51 0.15
C ALA A 33 3.45 -6.32 1.40
N LEU A 34 2.16 -6.04 1.21
CA LEU A 34 1.20 -5.79 2.28
C LEU A 34 0.52 -7.07 2.80
N TYR A 35 0.65 -8.20 2.12
CA TYR A 35 0.06 -9.49 2.51
C TYR A 35 0.40 -9.91 3.96
N PRO A 36 1.62 -9.72 4.49
CA PRO A 36 1.91 -10.03 5.89
C PRO A 36 1.07 -9.23 6.90
N LEU A 37 0.48 -8.10 6.50
CA LEU A 37 -0.38 -7.28 7.33
C LEU A 37 -1.84 -7.77 7.32
N SER A 38 -2.28 -8.47 6.27
CA SER A 38 -3.67 -8.96 6.20
C SER A 38 -3.96 -10.07 7.22
N ASP A 39 -2.92 -10.76 7.68
CA ASP A 39 -3.04 -11.85 8.66
C ASP A 39 -2.93 -11.34 10.12
N LYS A 40 -2.66 -10.04 10.31
CA LYS A 40 -2.53 -9.42 11.64
C LYS A 40 -3.84 -8.78 12.08
N ASN A 41 -4.07 -8.77 13.39
CA ASN A 41 -5.17 -8.01 13.98
C ASN A 41 -4.97 -6.51 13.66
N ARG A 42 -5.93 -5.92 12.96
CA ARG A 42 -5.96 -4.52 12.53
C ARG A 42 -5.67 -3.49 13.63
N HIS A 43 -5.94 -3.83 14.89
CA HIS A 43 -5.67 -2.95 16.03
C HIS A 43 -4.21 -2.96 16.51
N ASN A 44 -3.41 -3.95 16.08
CA ASN A 44 -2.02 -4.14 16.49
C ASN A 44 -1.01 -3.78 15.41
N ILE A 45 -1.46 -3.41 14.20
CA ILE A 45 -0.54 -3.03 13.12
C ILE A 45 0.02 -1.64 13.43
N THR A 46 1.34 -1.56 13.51
CA THR A 46 2.07 -0.32 13.76
C THR A 46 2.64 0.27 12.47
N LYS A 47 2.86 1.59 12.46
CA LYS A 47 3.47 2.31 11.34
C LYS A 47 4.84 1.71 10.93
N ASN A 48 5.62 1.24 11.89
CA ASN A 48 6.92 0.61 11.63
C ASN A 48 6.78 -0.70 10.85
N GLU A 49 5.76 -1.51 11.13
CA GLU A 49 5.52 -2.76 10.40
C GLU A 49 5.07 -2.49 8.97
N ILE A 50 4.22 -1.48 8.76
CA ILE A 50 3.82 -1.04 7.41
C ILE A 50 5.07 -0.61 6.62
N LYS A 51 5.94 0.17 7.24
CA LYS A 51 7.19 0.62 6.62
C LYS A 51 8.14 -0.55 6.30
N GLN A 52 8.24 -1.56 7.18
CA GLN A 52 9.03 -2.76 6.94
C GLN A 52 8.48 -3.58 5.75
N CYS A 53 7.16 -3.73 5.66
CA CYS A 53 6.51 -4.40 4.53
C CYS A 53 6.78 -3.70 3.19
N LEU A 54 6.81 -2.37 3.18
CA LEU A 54 7.08 -1.56 1.99
C LEU A 54 8.57 -1.35 1.71
N GLN A 55 9.46 -1.81 2.59
CA GLN A 55 10.90 -1.60 2.46
C GLN A 55 11.46 -2.40 1.28
N GLY A 56 12.12 -1.71 0.36
CA GLY A 56 12.74 -2.33 -0.82
C GLY A 56 11.78 -2.62 -1.98
N VAL A 57 10.50 -2.24 -1.86
CA VAL A 57 9.54 -2.37 -2.97
C VAL A 57 9.86 -1.30 -4.03
N VAL A 58 10.11 -1.75 -5.26
CA VAL A 58 10.36 -0.87 -6.41
C VAL A 58 9.20 -1.01 -7.38
N ILE A 59 8.36 0.02 -7.42
CA ILE A 59 7.14 0.07 -8.25
C ILE A 59 7.45 0.86 -9.52
N LEU A 60 8.23 1.93 -9.37
CA LEU A 60 8.59 2.84 -10.45
C LEU A 60 10.11 2.92 -10.61
N LYS A 61 10.57 3.10 -11.86
CA LYS A 61 11.99 3.27 -12.17
C LYS A 61 12.56 4.58 -11.62
N ASP A 62 11.72 5.62 -11.52
CA ASP A 62 12.08 6.87 -10.88
C ASP A 62 12.10 6.68 -9.36
N LYS A 63 13.31 6.74 -8.78
CA LYS A 63 13.53 6.56 -7.34
C LYS A 63 12.80 7.60 -6.49
N ALA A 64 12.79 8.87 -6.92
CA ALA A 64 12.18 9.94 -6.15
C ALA A 64 10.65 9.83 -6.15
N LEU A 65 10.06 9.42 -7.27
CA LEU A 65 8.62 9.19 -7.35
C LEU A 65 8.20 7.91 -6.62
N ASN A 66 9.03 6.86 -6.69
CA ASN A 66 8.82 5.62 -5.94
C ASN A 66 8.80 5.87 -4.42
N GLU A 67 9.77 6.62 -3.89
CA GLU A 67 9.80 6.96 -2.45
C GLU A 67 8.55 7.74 -2.02
N LYS A 68 8.11 8.73 -2.81
CA LYS A 68 6.88 9.48 -2.52
C LYS A 68 5.65 8.58 -2.53
N LEU A 69 5.58 7.63 -3.46
CA LEU A 69 4.48 6.67 -3.56
C LEU A 69 4.46 5.71 -2.35
N LEU A 70 5.61 5.21 -1.91
CA LEU A 70 5.69 4.36 -0.71
C LEU A 70 5.28 5.12 0.55
N ILE A 71 5.71 6.38 0.71
CA ILE A 71 5.29 7.23 1.83
C ILE A 71 3.77 7.47 1.78
N TYR A 72 3.20 7.68 0.59
CA TYR A 72 1.76 7.86 0.43
C TYR A 72 1.00 6.59 0.85
N ILE A 73 1.44 5.42 0.41
CA ILE A 73 0.86 4.13 0.80
C ILE A 73 0.95 3.93 2.31
N GLU A 74 2.11 4.19 2.91
CA GLU A 74 2.33 4.07 4.35
C GLU A 74 1.33 4.91 5.15
N ASN A 75 1.17 6.19 4.77
CA ASN A 75 0.23 7.09 5.43
C ASN A 75 -1.22 6.67 5.19
N TYR A 76 -1.57 6.30 3.95
CA TYR A 76 -2.92 5.88 3.60
C TYR A 76 -3.35 4.66 4.42
N ILE A 77 -2.50 3.65 4.51
CA ILE A 77 -2.77 2.46 5.31
C ILE A 77 -2.87 2.85 6.79
N ASN A 78 -1.92 3.62 7.32
CA ASN A 78 -1.95 4.02 8.73
C ASN A 78 -3.22 4.80 9.13
N GLU A 79 -3.76 5.63 8.24
CA GLU A 79 -5.00 6.37 8.46
C GLU A 79 -6.25 5.50 8.30
N ASN A 80 -6.25 4.57 7.36
CA ASN A 80 -7.44 3.80 6.96
C ASN A 80 -7.43 2.35 7.46
N ILE A 81 -6.44 1.93 8.25
CA ILE A 81 -6.28 0.52 8.68
C ILE A 81 -7.49 -0.05 9.43
N LYS A 82 -8.28 0.83 10.05
CA LYS A 82 -9.51 0.50 10.76
C LYS A 82 -10.67 0.20 9.82
N ASP A 83 -10.66 0.79 8.63
CA ASP A 83 -11.71 0.71 7.61
C ASP A 83 -11.38 -0.26 6.46
N MET A 84 -10.11 -0.66 6.33
CA MET A 84 -9.62 -1.48 5.21
C MET A 84 -9.78 -3.01 5.36
N LEU A 85 -9.92 -3.53 6.59
CA LEU A 85 -9.91 -4.98 6.93
C LEU A 85 -11.22 -5.46 7.58
#